data_AF-A0A8T6HQ09-F1
#
_entry.id   AF-A0A8T6HQ09-F1
#
_cell.length_a   1.000
_cell.length_b   1.000
_cell.length_c   1.000
_cell.angle_alpha   90.00
_cell.angle_beta   90.00
_cell.angle_gamma   90.00
#
_symmetry.space_group_name_H-M   'P 1'
#
loop_
_entity.id
_entity.type
_entity.pdbx_description
1 polymer ?
#
loop_
_entity_poly.entity_id
_entity_poly.type
_entity_poly.pdbx_seq_one_letter_code
_entity_poly.pdbx_strand_id
1 'polypeptide(L)'
;MAQRNPRPNELLSIPDLDADEQAAYEAGLAVRADAESRSAGWIARTVEVALNANHGFPRGEARIALQLGPADEVVAALLPALLSPNKRMRRRSMTLLPRLDPEEVCRQLDPVLATGARKSRRAACVALAAIGSPAVPLLERLASDADEAIRNRARRALDAIAGRPPENDNRSLSYVRPFGLPYRDSPPPRPQSFAVAAFNFSYGVNLGTLGRSAEA
;
A
#
# COMPACT_ATOMS: atom_id res chain seq x y z
N MET A 1 -20.82 21.46 -37.68
CA MET A 1 -21.04 20.35 -36.74
C MET A 1 -21.45 20.96 -35.41
N ALA A 2 -22.75 21.00 -35.12
CA ALA A 2 -23.30 21.66 -33.93
C ALA A 2 -23.06 20.78 -32.70
N GLN A 3 -22.39 21.32 -31.68
CA GLN A 3 -22.29 20.70 -30.37
C GLN A 3 -23.69 20.65 -29.75
N ARG A 4 -24.22 19.44 -29.58
CA ARG A 4 -25.50 19.19 -28.93
C ARG A 4 -25.29 19.37 -27.42
N ASN A 5 -25.78 20.47 -26.86
CA ASN A 5 -25.83 20.63 -25.41
C ASN A 5 -26.76 19.56 -24.82
N PRO A 6 -26.30 18.73 -23.87
CA PRO A 6 -27.14 17.70 -23.24
C PRO A 6 -28.24 18.36 -22.42
N ARG A 7 -29.43 17.73 -22.39
CA ARG A 7 -30.59 18.27 -21.68
C ARG A 7 -30.37 18.19 -20.15
N PRO A 8 -30.93 19.10 -19.34
CA PRO A 8 -30.72 19.12 -17.88
C PRO A 8 -31.01 17.77 -17.18
N ASN A 9 -31.95 16.98 -17.71
CA ASN A 9 -32.28 15.65 -17.19
C ASN A 9 -31.23 14.56 -17.49
N GLU A 10 -30.42 14.71 -18.55
CA GLU A 10 -29.35 13.74 -18.88
C GLU A 10 -28.16 13.89 -17.92
N LEU A 11 -28.03 15.03 -17.24
CA LEU A 11 -27.04 15.26 -16.19
C LEU A 11 -27.45 14.68 -14.82
N LEU A 12 -28.71 14.25 -14.67
CA LEU A 12 -29.26 13.66 -13.44
C LEU A 12 -29.31 12.13 -13.48
N SER A 13 -29.12 11.53 -14.66
CA SER A 13 -29.04 10.07 -14.82
C SER A 13 -27.58 9.64 -14.76
N ILE A 14 -27.24 8.86 -13.73
CA ILE A 14 -25.94 8.18 -13.69
C ILE A 14 -25.88 7.28 -14.93
N PRO A 15 -24.86 7.40 -15.79
CA PRO A 15 -24.73 6.55 -16.97
C PRO A 15 -24.67 5.08 -16.54
N ASP A 16 -25.34 4.21 -17.30
CA ASP A 16 -25.31 2.77 -17.06
C ASP A 16 -23.86 2.26 -17.13
N LEU A 17 -23.50 1.38 -16.19
CA LEU A 17 -22.17 0.79 -16.12
C LEU A 17 -21.93 -0.09 -17.35
N ASP A 18 -20.71 -0.03 -17.90
CA ASP A 18 -20.29 -0.98 -18.92
C ASP A 18 -20.31 -2.42 -18.36
N ALA A 19 -20.43 -3.42 -19.22
CA ALA A 19 -20.47 -4.83 -18.80
C ALA A 19 -19.23 -5.20 -17.96
N ASP A 20 -18.07 -4.65 -18.30
CA ASP A 20 -16.82 -4.84 -17.55
C ASP A 20 -16.87 -4.16 -16.17
N GLU A 21 -17.49 -2.98 -16.08
CA GLU A 21 -17.64 -2.23 -14.83
C GLU A 21 -18.65 -2.91 -13.90
N GLN A 22 -19.75 -3.42 -14.46
CA GLN A 22 -20.77 -4.19 -13.74
C GLN A 22 -20.17 -5.48 -13.18
N ALA A 23 -19.42 -6.24 -13.99
CA ALA A 23 -18.73 -7.45 -13.53
C ALA A 23 -17.71 -7.14 -12.43
N ALA A 24 -16.99 -6.03 -12.53
CA ALA A 24 -16.04 -5.62 -11.51
C ALA A 24 -16.73 -5.17 -10.21
N TYR A 25 -17.90 -4.53 -10.31
CA TYR A 25 -18.73 -4.15 -9.18
C TYR A 25 -19.25 -5.37 -8.42
N GLU A 26 -19.82 -6.33 -9.15
CA GLU A 26 -20.30 -7.61 -8.58
C GLU A 26 -19.16 -8.39 -7.91
N ALA A 27 -17.99 -8.45 -8.53
CA ALA A 27 -16.82 -9.08 -7.93
C ALA A 27 -16.38 -8.40 -6.63
N GLY A 28 -16.46 -7.07 -6.54
CA GLY A 28 -16.14 -6.34 -5.31
C GLY A 28 -17.14 -6.62 -4.19
N LEU A 29 -18.44 -6.65 -4.52
CA LEU A 29 -19.49 -7.00 -3.57
C LEU A 29 -19.35 -8.44 -3.06
N ALA A 30 -19.00 -9.38 -3.94
CA ALA A 30 -18.76 -10.78 -3.57
C ALA A 30 -17.62 -10.91 -2.55
N VAL A 31 -16.50 -10.20 -2.77
CA VAL A 31 -15.38 -10.17 -1.81
C VAL A 31 -15.80 -9.63 -0.46
N ARG A 32 -16.59 -8.55 -0.46
CA ARG A 32 -17.11 -7.97 0.77
C ARG A 32 -18.01 -8.94 1.52
N ALA A 33 -18.94 -9.59 0.83
CA ALA A 33 -19.83 -10.59 1.43
C ALA A 33 -19.06 -11.81 1.98
N ASP A 34 -18.05 -12.29 1.25
CA ASP A 34 -17.16 -13.38 1.70
C ASP A 34 -16.39 -13.00 2.98
N ALA A 35 -15.93 -11.75 3.07
CA ALA A 35 -15.21 -11.23 4.24
C ALA A 35 -16.12 -10.99 5.44
N GLU A 36 -17.32 -10.43 5.24
CA GLU A 36 -18.32 -10.20 6.29
C GLU A 36 -18.81 -11.52 6.89
N SER A 37 -19.05 -12.52 6.04
CA SER A 37 -19.46 -13.86 6.48
C SER A 37 -18.33 -14.68 7.12
N ARG A 38 -17.07 -14.22 7.02
CA ARG A 38 -15.85 -14.94 7.44
C ARG A 38 -15.87 -16.42 7.01
N SER A 39 -16.31 -16.66 5.78
CA SER A 39 -16.41 -18.00 5.20
C SER A 39 -15.06 -18.74 5.22
N ALA A 40 -15.06 -20.07 5.29
CA ALA A 40 -13.81 -20.83 5.32
C ALA A 40 -12.91 -20.47 4.11
N GLY A 41 -11.64 -20.13 4.39
CA GLY A 41 -10.67 -19.74 3.35
C GLY A 41 -10.93 -18.37 2.71
N TRP A 42 -11.76 -17.50 3.29
CA TRP A 42 -12.03 -16.16 2.76
C TRP A 42 -10.75 -15.33 2.62
N ILE A 43 -9.79 -15.46 3.54
CA ILE A 43 -8.52 -14.71 3.51
C ILE A 43 -7.72 -15.07 2.26
N ALA A 44 -7.58 -16.35 1.94
CA ALA A 44 -6.82 -16.80 0.77
C ALA A 44 -7.44 -16.26 -0.53
N ARG A 45 -8.77 -16.36 -0.67
CA ARG A 45 -9.52 -15.83 -1.83
C ARG A 45 -9.39 -14.31 -1.92
N THR A 46 -9.52 -13.62 -0.80
CA THR A 46 -9.42 -12.15 -0.74
C THR A 46 -8.00 -11.67 -1.07
N VAL A 47 -6.97 -12.36 -0.58
CA VAL A 47 -5.57 -12.10 -0.94
C VAL A 47 -5.35 -12.30 -2.43
N GLU A 48 -5.91 -13.35 -3.03
CA GLU A 48 -5.84 -13.57 -4.47
C GLU A 48 -6.43 -12.38 -5.24
N VAL A 49 -7.62 -11.92 -4.87
CA VAL A 49 -8.25 -10.74 -5.51
C VAL A 49 -7.40 -9.48 -5.30
N ALA A 50 -6.89 -9.23 -4.09
CA ALA A 50 -6.04 -8.08 -3.79
C ALA A 50 -4.75 -8.08 -4.63
N LEU A 51 -4.21 -9.26 -4.93
CA LEU A 51 -2.94 -9.44 -5.64
C LEU A 51 -3.09 -9.57 -7.15
N ASN A 52 -4.22 -10.05 -7.67
CA ASN A 52 -4.39 -10.37 -9.10
C ASN A 52 -5.37 -9.43 -9.81
N ALA A 53 -6.41 -8.91 -9.15
CA ALA A 53 -7.43 -8.11 -9.83
C ALA A 53 -6.83 -6.91 -10.58
N ASN A 54 -7.25 -6.74 -11.83
CA ASN A 54 -6.86 -5.60 -12.67
C ASN A 54 -7.68 -4.36 -12.31
N HIS A 55 -8.97 -4.54 -12.07
CA HIS A 55 -9.89 -3.46 -11.72
C HIS A 55 -9.60 -2.88 -10.32
N GLY A 56 -9.85 -1.57 -10.16
CA GLY A 56 -9.58 -0.85 -8.92
C GLY A 56 -10.51 -1.26 -7.77
N PHE A 57 -11.80 -1.41 -8.07
CA PHE A 57 -12.86 -1.66 -7.10
C PHE A 57 -12.70 -2.98 -6.30
N PRO A 58 -12.72 -4.18 -6.92
CA PRO A 58 -12.60 -5.44 -6.18
C PRO A 58 -11.27 -5.57 -5.43
N ARG A 59 -10.21 -4.99 -6.01
CA ARG A 59 -8.89 -4.90 -5.36
C ARG A 59 -8.92 -4.00 -4.12
N GLY A 60 -9.68 -2.91 -4.16
CA GLY A 60 -9.84 -1.98 -3.05
C GLY A 60 -10.59 -2.65 -1.90
N GLU A 61 -11.74 -3.24 -2.19
CA GLU A 61 -12.55 -4.00 -1.23
C GLU A 61 -11.75 -5.11 -0.56
N ALA A 62 -11.03 -5.92 -1.36
CA ALA A 62 -10.17 -6.97 -0.83
C ALA A 62 -9.13 -6.44 0.16
N ARG A 63 -8.52 -5.29 -0.11
CA ARG A 63 -7.54 -4.69 0.80
C ARG A 63 -8.16 -4.17 2.09
N ILE A 64 -9.40 -3.70 2.05
CA ILE A 64 -10.13 -3.23 3.23
C ILE A 64 -10.52 -4.42 4.09
N ALA A 65 -11.10 -5.45 3.46
CA ALA A 65 -11.45 -6.71 4.12
C ALA A 65 -10.25 -7.32 4.87
N LEU A 66 -9.08 -7.37 4.25
CA LEU A 66 -7.86 -7.91 4.86
C LEU A 66 -7.34 -7.07 6.04
N GLN A 67 -7.59 -5.76 6.07
CA GLN A 67 -7.23 -4.91 7.22
C GLN A 67 -8.14 -5.16 8.44
N LEU A 68 -9.36 -5.63 8.21
CA LEU A 68 -10.33 -5.97 9.25
C LEU A 68 -10.26 -7.44 9.69
N GLY A 69 -9.41 -8.23 9.01
CA GLY A 69 -9.18 -9.64 9.31
C GLY A 69 -8.16 -9.88 10.43
N PRO A 70 -8.01 -11.14 10.87
CA PRO A 70 -6.96 -11.53 11.81
C PRO A 70 -5.58 -11.32 11.18
N ALA A 71 -4.76 -10.46 11.80
CA ALA A 71 -3.51 -9.98 11.22
C ALA A 71 -2.49 -11.10 11.00
N ASP A 72 -2.44 -12.09 11.88
CA ASP A 72 -1.56 -13.25 11.82
C ASP A 72 -1.80 -14.07 10.54
N GLU A 73 -3.06 -14.44 10.26
CA GLU A 73 -3.42 -15.22 9.08
C GLU A 73 -3.21 -14.40 7.78
N VAL A 74 -3.55 -13.11 7.81
CA VAL A 74 -3.43 -12.22 6.65
C VAL A 74 -1.97 -12.00 6.29
N VAL A 75 -1.10 -11.75 7.27
CA VAL A 75 0.34 -11.58 7.03
C VAL A 75 0.93 -12.87 6.47
N ALA A 76 0.58 -14.03 7.06
CA ALA A 76 1.04 -15.33 6.59
C ALA A 76 0.65 -15.58 5.13
N ALA A 77 -0.57 -15.22 4.74
CA ALA A 77 -1.05 -15.35 3.37
C ALA A 77 -0.34 -14.39 2.37
N LEU A 78 0.12 -13.22 2.82
CA LEU A 78 0.79 -12.22 1.98
C LEU A 78 2.30 -12.40 1.84
N LEU A 79 2.94 -13.14 2.75
CA LEU A 79 4.37 -13.41 2.71
C LEU A 79 4.83 -14.12 1.42
N PRO A 80 4.17 -15.20 0.94
CA PRO A 80 4.55 -15.83 -0.33
C PRO A 80 4.52 -14.84 -1.51
N ALA A 81 3.57 -13.91 -1.52
CA ALA A 81 3.46 -12.89 -2.57
C ALA A 81 4.59 -11.85 -2.52
N LEU A 82 5.10 -11.52 -1.32
CA LEU A 82 6.28 -10.68 -1.14
C LEU A 82 7.55 -11.35 -1.70
N LEU A 83 7.62 -12.67 -1.59
CA LEU A 83 8.76 -13.49 -1.99
C LEU A 83 8.68 -14.00 -3.44
N SER A 84 7.51 -13.88 -4.06
CA SER A 84 7.25 -14.33 -5.43
C SER A 84 8.22 -13.72 -6.45
N PRO A 85 8.63 -14.46 -7.50
CA PRO A 85 9.39 -13.89 -8.61
C PRO A 85 8.59 -12.87 -9.43
N ASN A 86 7.26 -12.85 -9.31
CA ASN A 86 6.39 -11.89 -9.99
C ASN A 86 6.50 -10.48 -9.38
N LYS A 87 7.05 -9.53 -10.14
CA LYS A 87 7.23 -8.13 -9.71
C LYS A 87 5.92 -7.45 -9.31
N ARG A 88 4.80 -7.78 -9.97
CA ARG A 88 3.48 -7.21 -9.69
C ARG A 88 2.98 -7.65 -8.31
N MET A 89 3.04 -8.96 -8.03
CA MET A 89 2.64 -9.54 -6.75
C MET A 89 3.48 -8.98 -5.60
N ARG A 90 4.82 -8.93 -5.78
CA ARG A 90 5.71 -8.34 -4.76
C ARG A 90 5.34 -6.90 -4.44
N ARG A 91 5.16 -6.07 -5.48
CA ARG A 91 4.77 -4.66 -5.29
C ARG A 91 3.43 -4.52 -4.57
N ARG A 92 2.45 -5.35 -4.93
CA ARG A 92 1.13 -5.33 -4.29
C ARG A 92 1.22 -5.75 -2.82
N SER A 93 1.97 -6.80 -2.50
CA SER A 93 2.22 -7.21 -1.11
C SER A 93 2.94 -6.12 -0.29
N MET A 94 4.00 -5.50 -0.85
CA MET A 94 4.71 -4.37 -0.21
C MET A 94 3.82 -3.16 0.11
N THR A 95 2.73 -2.96 -0.63
CA THR A 95 1.78 -1.86 -0.38
C THR A 95 0.71 -2.20 0.64
N LEU A 96 0.52 -3.48 0.93
CA LEU A 96 -0.56 -3.96 1.80
C LEU A 96 -0.04 -4.26 3.21
N LEU A 97 1.11 -4.92 3.32
CA LEU A 97 1.74 -5.27 4.61
C LEU A 97 1.88 -4.06 5.56
N PRO A 98 2.29 -2.85 5.12
CA PRO A 98 2.40 -1.71 6.02
C PRO A 98 1.08 -1.16 6.57
N ARG A 99 -0.07 -1.65 6.08
CA ARG A 99 -1.41 -1.27 6.56
C ARG A 99 -1.99 -2.29 7.54
N LEU A 100 -1.28 -3.39 7.77
CA LEU A 100 -1.64 -4.38 8.79
C LEU A 100 -0.93 -4.01 10.09
N ASP A 101 -1.19 -4.81 11.12
CA ASP A 101 -0.50 -4.73 12.41
C ASP A 101 1.03 -4.74 12.21
N PRO A 102 1.73 -3.64 12.54
CA PRO A 102 3.19 -3.53 12.40
C PRO A 102 3.97 -4.59 13.18
N GLU A 103 3.54 -4.90 14.40
CA GLU A 103 4.25 -5.84 15.27
C GLU A 103 4.21 -7.24 14.66
N GLU A 104 3.03 -7.64 14.19
CA GLU A 104 2.80 -8.96 13.59
C GLU A 104 3.54 -9.12 12.26
N VAL A 105 3.55 -8.07 11.44
CA VAL A 105 4.32 -8.06 10.19
C VAL A 105 5.82 -8.21 10.46
N CYS A 106 6.35 -7.48 11.45
CA CYS A 106 7.76 -7.60 11.83
C CYS A 106 8.09 -8.99 12.38
N ARG A 107 7.22 -9.56 13.22
CA ARG A 107 7.39 -10.90 13.79
C ARG A 107 7.51 -11.98 12.71
N GLN A 108 6.63 -11.96 11.71
CA GLN A 108 6.67 -12.98 10.66
C GLN A 108 7.74 -12.71 9.57
N LEU A 109 8.17 -11.46 9.39
CA LEU A 109 9.26 -11.13 8.45
C LEU A 109 10.65 -11.48 8.97
N ASP A 110 10.88 -11.49 10.28
CA ASP A 110 12.19 -11.80 10.86
C ASP A 110 12.82 -13.13 10.36
N PRO A 111 12.13 -14.29 10.40
CA PRO A 111 12.69 -15.54 9.89
C PRO A 111 13.02 -15.48 8.38
N VAL A 112 12.26 -14.70 7.62
CA VAL A 112 12.47 -14.48 6.18
C VAL A 112 13.73 -13.65 5.93
N LEU A 113 14.10 -12.75 6.84
CA LEU A 113 15.35 -11.99 6.76
C LEU A 113 16.57 -12.85 7.06
N ALA A 114 16.46 -13.76 8.04
CA ALA A 114 17.57 -14.62 8.45
C ALA A 114 17.92 -15.67 7.38
N THR A 115 16.91 -16.26 6.74
CA THR A 115 17.07 -17.40 5.81
C THR A 115 16.87 -17.02 4.34
N GLY A 116 16.35 -15.83 4.07
CA GLY A 116 15.92 -15.43 2.74
C GLY A 116 17.07 -15.09 1.79
N ALA A 117 16.85 -15.40 0.51
CA ALA A 117 17.73 -14.96 -0.57
C ALA A 117 17.80 -13.42 -0.66
N ARG A 118 18.85 -12.92 -1.31
CA ARG A 118 19.10 -11.48 -1.57
C ARG A 118 17.85 -10.70 -2.02
N LYS A 119 17.05 -11.30 -2.91
CA LYS A 119 15.81 -10.68 -3.44
C LYS A 119 14.74 -10.55 -2.35
N SER A 120 14.59 -11.56 -1.50
CA SER A 120 13.66 -11.61 -0.37
C SER A 120 14.03 -10.56 0.67
N ARG A 121 15.31 -10.48 1.05
CA ARG A 121 15.80 -9.47 2.01
C ARG A 121 15.63 -8.05 1.49
N ARG A 122 15.89 -7.82 0.20
CA ARG A 122 15.62 -6.53 -0.45
C ARG A 122 14.12 -6.18 -0.41
N ALA A 123 13.24 -7.14 -0.64
CA ALA A 123 11.81 -6.92 -0.63
C ALA A 123 11.29 -6.60 0.78
N ALA A 124 11.73 -7.37 1.77
CA ALA A 124 11.41 -7.17 3.17
C ALA A 124 11.92 -5.81 3.68
N CYS A 125 13.13 -5.39 3.32
CA CYS A 125 13.66 -4.06 3.67
C CYS A 125 12.76 -2.92 3.18
N VAL A 126 12.18 -3.03 1.98
CA VAL A 126 11.24 -2.03 1.46
C VAL A 126 9.92 -2.04 2.23
N ALA A 127 9.40 -3.21 2.60
CA ALA A 127 8.18 -3.32 3.39
C ALA A 127 8.38 -2.74 4.81
N LEU A 128 9.50 -3.08 5.46
CA LEU A 128 9.90 -2.58 6.77
C LEU A 128 10.07 -1.05 6.79
N ALA A 129 10.68 -0.48 5.74
CA ALA A 129 10.79 0.97 5.60
C ALA A 129 9.42 1.69 5.56
N ALA A 130 8.39 1.01 5.06
CA ALA A 130 7.03 1.55 5.00
C ALA A 130 6.24 1.35 6.29
N ILE A 131 6.61 0.38 7.13
CA ILE A 131 6.01 0.14 8.45
C ILE A 131 6.43 1.23 9.44
N GLY A 132 7.71 1.63 9.43
CA GLY A 132 8.20 2.72 10.26
C GLY A 132 8.87 2.27 11.56
N SER A 133 8.61 2.98 12.66
CA SER A 133 9.31 2.81 13.95
C SER A 133 9.36 1.36 14.48
N PRO A 134 8.30 0.53 14.38
CA PRO A 134 8.35 -0.87 14.83
C PRO A 134 9.39 -1.72 14.09
N ALA A 135 9.75 -1.32 12.88
CA ALA A 135 10.70 -2.04 12.04
C ALA A 135 12.17 -1.67 12.28
N VAL A 136 12.46 -0.69 13.13
CA VAL A 136 13.83 -0.19 13.38
C VAL A 136 14.81 -1.30 13.78
N PRO A 137 14.50 -2.21 14.74
CA PRO A 137 15.45 -3.27 15.12
C PRO A 137 15.82 -4.21 13.97
N LEU A 138 14.87 -4.50 13.08
CA LEU A 138 15.10 -5.33 11.90
C LEU A 138 15.91 -4.59 10.83
N LEU A 139 15.66 -3.29 10.67
CA LEU A 139 16.42 -2.44 9.75
C LEU A 139 17.87 -2.23 10.21
N GLU A 140 18.13 -2.10 11.51
CA GLU A 140 19.49 -2.03 12.06
C GLU A 140 20.28 -3.29 11.77
N ARG A 141 19.67 -4.47 11.93
CA ARG A 141 20.29 -5.75 11.53
C ARG A 141 20.62 -5.78 10.03
N LEU A 142 19.73 -5.28 9.18
CA LEU A 142 19.95 -5.21 7.73
C LEU A 142 20.98 -4.15 7.32
N ALA A 143 21.24 -3.14 8.16
CA ALA A 143 22.30 -2.16 7.92
C ALA A 143 23.71 -2.79 7.99
N SER A 144 23.82 -3.97 8.61
CA SER A 144 25.03 -4.80 8.70
C SER A 144 25.02 -6.03 7.78
N ASP A 145 24.10 -6.11 6.81
CA ASP A 145 24.01 -7.23 5.85
C ASP A 145 25.29 -7.34 4.98
N ALA A 146 25.62 -8.54 4.50
CA ALA A 146 26.76 -8.77 3.62
C ALA A 146 26.60 -8.04 2.25
N ASP A 147 25.37 -7.88 1.75
CA ASP A 147 25.10 -7.18 0.49
C ASP A 147 25.04 -5.65 0.69
N GLU A 148 25.92 -4.94 0.01
CA GLU A 148 26.01 -3.47 0.06
C GLU A 148 24.70 -2.76 -0.34
N ALA A 149 23.99 -3.29 -1.33
CA ALA A 149 22.73 -2.73 -1.79
C ALA A 149 21.60 -2.92 -0.77
N ILE A 150 21.71 -3.90 0.13
CA ILE A 150 20.79 -4.08 1.26
C ILE A 150 21.16 -3.12 2.39
N ARG A 151 22.45 -3.04 2.76
CA ARG A 151 22.95 -2.09 3.78
C ARG A 151 22.55 -0.65 3.46
N ASN A 152 22.78 -0.21 2.22
CA ASN A 152 22.45 1.15 1.79
C ASN A 152 20.94 1.42 1.81
N ARG A 153 20.09 0.41 1.57
CA ARG A 153 18.64 0.57 1.67
C ARG A 153 18.17 0.64 3.12
N ALA A 154 18.72 -0.20 3.98
CA ALA A 154 18.40 -0.21 5.40
C ALA A 154 18.77 1.11 6.07
N ARG A 155 19.97 1.64 5.80
CA ARG A 155 20.39 2.98 6.30
C ARG A 155 19.45 4.09 5.85
N ARG A 156 19.12 4.12 4.54
CA ARG A 156 18.15 5.09 4.01
C ARG A 156 16.75 4.97 4.63
N ALA A 157 16.32 3.74 4.96
CA ALA A 157 15.06 3.51 5.63
C ALA A 157 15.10 4.04 7.07
N LEU A 158 16.18 3.78 7.81
CA LEU A 158 16.39 4.31 9.15
C LEU A 158 16.42 5.85 9.17
N ASP A 159 17.13 6.48 8.23
CA ASP A 159 17.16 7.93 8.08
C ASP A 159 15.75 8.50 7.81
N ALA A 160 14.98 7.84 6.94
CA ALA A 160 13.61 8.23 6.63
C ALA A 160 12.67 8.10 7.83
N ILE A 161 12.85 7.08 8.66
CA ILE A 161 12.07 6.87 9.90
C ILE A 161 12.45 7.92 10.95
N ALA A 162 13.74 8.22 11.09
CA ALA A 162 14.26 9.22 12.01
C ALA A 162 13.97 10.67 11.59
N GLY A 163 13.36 10.89 10.41
CA GLY A 163 13.10 12.22 9.88
C GLY A 163 14.38 12.97 9.48
N ARG A 164 15.51 12.27 9.35
CA ARG A 164 16.77 12.88 8.93
C ARG A 164 16.69 13.15 7.42
N PRO A 165 16.89 14.40 6.97
CA PRO A 165 17.00 14.67 5.54
C PRO A 165 18.25 13.94 4.99
N PRO A 166 18.18 13.36 3.78
CA PRO A 166 19.33 12.66 3.23
C PRO A 166 20.51 13.63 3.12
N GLU A 167 21.63 13.25 3.74
CA GLU A 167 22.85 14.04 3.75
C GLU A 167 23.43 14.03 2.33
N ASN A 168 23.16 15.12 1.58
CA ASN A 168 23.92 15.57 0.42
C ASN A 168 24.07 14.58 -0.76
N ASP A 169 23.01 14.39 -1.56
CA ASP A 169 23.16 13.80 -2.90
C ASP A 169 22.31 14.59 -3.91
N ASN A 170 22.98 15.26 -4.85
CA ASN A 170 22.40 16.05 -5.96
C ASN A 170 21.72 15.13 -7.03
N ARG A 171 21.22 13.98 -6.61
CA ARG A 171 20.50 13.02 -7.45
C ARG A 171 19.01 13.22 -7.22
N SER A 172 18.43 14.12 -8.02
CA SER A 172 16.99 14.30 -8.29
C SER A 172 16.06 13.65 -7.25
N LEU A 173 15.79 14.42 -6.21
CA LEU A 173 14.96 14.13 -5.03
C LEU A 173 13.45 13.99 -5.37
N SER A 174 13.09 13.09 -6.28
CA SER A 174 11.68 12.84 -6.64
C SER A 174 11.00 11.75 -5.80
N TYR A 175 11.71 11.12 -4.85
CA TYR A 175 11.27 9.83 -4.28
C TYR A 175 11.43 9.65 -2.77
N VAL A 176 11.51 10.73 -1.99
CA VAL A 176 11.75 10.64 -0.53
C VAL A 176 10.44 10.51 0.26
N ARG A 177 9.88 9.30 0.14
CA ARG A 177 9.11 8.44 1.07
C ARG A 177 8.59 7.29 0.20
N PRO A 178 8.53 6.02 0.67
CA PRO A 178 7.76 5.01 -0.05
C PRO A 178 6.33 5.56 -0.22
N PHE A 179 5.87 5.71 -1.48
CA PHE A 179 4.55 6.25 -1.86
C PHE A 179 4.34 7.77 -1.84
N GLY A 180 5.40 8.59 -1.82
CA GLY A 180 5.25 10.03 -2.14
C GLY A 180 4.53 10.87 -1.09
N LEU A 181 4.60 10.45 0.17
CA LEU A 181 4.15 11.27 1.30
C LEU A 181 5.16 12.41 1.53
N PRO A 182 4.73 13.68 1.64
CA PRO A 182 5.62 14.79 1.94
C PRO A 182 6.23 14.66 3.34
N TYR A 183 7.38 15.31 3.57
CA TYR A 183 7.84 15.53 4.94
C TYR A 183 6.82 16.38 5.70
N ARG A 184 6.81 16.25 7.03
CA ARG A 184 5.86 16.92 7.95
C ARG A 184 5.83 18.44 7.76
N ASP A 185 6.92 19.02 7.24
CA ASP A 185 7.09 20.46 7.02
C ASP A 185 7.27 20.84 5.53
N SER A 186 6.97 19.92 4.60
CA SER A 186 6.96 20.26 3.17
C SER A 186 5.61 20.87 2.78
N PRO A 187 5.59 21.91 1.92
CA PRO A 187 4.35 22.40 1.34
C PRO A 187 3.63 21.24 0.62
N PRO A 188 2.28 21.14 0.72
CA PRO A 188 1.55 20.02 0.16
C PRO A 188 1.84 19.91 -1.35
N PRO A 189 2.06 18.69 -1.87
CA PRO A 189 2.33 18.53 -3.29
C PRO A 189 1.12 19.04 -4.07
N ARG A 190 1.36 19.92 -5.06
CA ARG A 190 0.32 20.31 -6.01
C ARG A 190 -0.09 19.04 -6.77
N PRO A 191 -1.36 18.61 -6.71
CA PRO A 191 -1.75 17.37 -7.37
C PRO A 191 -1.55 17.54 -8.88
N GLN A 192 -0.75 16.65 -9.47
CA GLN A 192 -0.53 16.64 -10.93
C GLN A 192 -1.79 16.24 -11.70
N SER A 193 -2.75 15.59 -11.03
CA SER A 193 -4.10 15.33 -11.54
C SER A 193 -5.08 15.02 -10.41
N PHE A 194 -6.37 15.27 -10.66
CA PHE A 194 -7.47 14.96 -9.73
C PHE A 194 -7.54 13.46 -9.37
N ALA A 195 -7.14 12.58 -10.28
CA ALA A 195 -7.11 11.13 -10.07
C ALA A 195 -6.12 10.71 -8.96
N VAL A 196 -4.97 11.39 -8.84
CA VAL A 196 -4.00 11.13 -7.76
C VAL A 196 -4.51 11.66 -6.42
N ALA A 197 -5.22 12.80 -6.43
CA ALA A 197 -5.87 13.33 -5.23
C ALA A 197 -7.02 12.43 -4.75
N ALA A 198 -7.87 11.94 -5.66
CA ALA A 198 -8.95 11.00 -5.34
C ALA A 198 -8.42 9.64 -4.88
N PHE A 199 -7.31 9.16 -5.43
CA PHE A 199 -6.62 7.95 -4.95
C PHE A 199 -6.06 8.14 -3.53
N ASN A 200 -5.55 9.32 -3.18
CA ASN A 200 -5.09 9.61 -1.82
C ASN A 200 -6.26 9.87 -0.83
N PHE A 201 -7.38 10.42 -1.32
CA PHE A 201 -8.58 10.75 -0.55
C PHE A 201 -9.44 9.51 -0.26
N SER A 202 -9.61 8.63 -1.24
CA SER A 202 -10.39 7.38 -1.13
C SER A 202 -9.71 6.33 -0.22
N TYR A 203 -8.40 6.44 0.00
CA TYR A 203 -7.61 5.45 0.76
C TYR A 203 -6.89 6.00 2.01
N GLY A 204 -7.38 7.11 2.59
CA GLY A 204 -7.04 7.51 3.95
C GLY A 204 -5.54 7.76 4.18
N VAL A 205 -4.92 8.64 3.39
CA VAL A 205 -3.66 9.25 3.79
C VAL A 205 -3.92 10.17 4.98
N ASN A 206 -3.70 9.64 6.19
CA ASN A 206 -3.60 10.36 7.47
C ASN A 206 -4.71 11.40 7.77
N LEU A 207 -5.81 10.94 8.37
CA LEU A 207 -6.70 11.75 9.22
C LEU A 207 -6.02 12.20 10.54
N GLY A 208 -4.72 12.51 10.50
CA GLY A 208 -3.95 13.06 11.63
C GLY A 208 -3.67 14.56 11.52
N THR A 209 -4.17 15.24 10.49
CA THR A 209 -3.91 16.67 10.25
C THR A 209 -5.14 17.53 10.03
N LEU A 210 -6.35 17.02 10.32
CA LEU A 210 -7.59 17.81 10.37
C LEU A 210 -8.03 18.19 11.79
N GLY A 211 -7.13 18.09 12.78
CA GLY A 211 -7.43 18.43 14.18
C GLY A 211 -7.05 19.85 14.61
N ARG A 212 -6.46 20.71 13.75
CA ARG A 212 -5.98 22.05 14.15
C ARG A 212 -6.20 23.17 13.12
N SER A 213 -7.28 23.08 12.34
CA SER A 213 -7.71 24.19 11.47
C SER A 213 -9.21 24.51 11.60
N ALA A 214 -9.82 24.14 12.73
CA ALA A 214 -11.19 24.52 13.07
C ALA A 214 -11.26 25.56 14.21
N GLU A 215 -10.13 26.09 14.70
CA GLU A 215 -10.07 27.09 15.78
C GLU A 215 -9.15 28.29 15.47
N ALA A 216 -9.02 28.70 14.20
CA ALA A 216 -8.43 29.99 13.84
C ALA A 216 -9.13 30.59 12.62
#